data_AF-A0A2I0KSG3-F1
#
_entry.id   AF-A0A2I0KSG3-F1
#
_cell.length_a   1.000
_cell.length_b   1.000
_cell.length_c   1.000
_cell.angle_alpha   90.00
_cell.angle_beta   90.00
_cell.angle_gamma   90.00
#
_symmetry.space_group_name_H-M   'P 1'
#
loop_
_entity.id
_entity.type
_entity.pdbx_description
1 polymer ?
#
loop_
_entity_poly.entity_id
_entity_poly.type
_entity_poly.pdbx_seq_one_letter_code
_entity_poly.pdbx_strand_id
1 'polypeptide(L)'
;MTQRMILTQKEMEEVVLKRCWLARYWGLAAKYGICADIAASKHEHWSSLAPLPFEVVLSAGQKAKEEGWEKGEEDPERSKSIHDLSDLTGEGNIESMLSVEMGLKELASLKVEEAIVLALAQQRRPNSARYSNSELSPEESEDVLFKEAWLTYFWRRAKAHGIEEDIAKERLQFWINRSGHSPTSHDAVDVEQGLMELRKLGIEHRLWEASRKEIDRP
;
A
#
# COMPACT_ATOMS: atom_id res chain seq x y z
N MET A 1 5.95 0.98 29.96
CA MET A 1 5.99 0.01 28.84
C MET A 1 7.28 0.26 28.08
N THR A 2 8.14 -0.74 27.94
CA THR A 2 9.42 -0.62 27.25
C THR A 2 9.18 -0.92 25.78
N GLN A 3 9.33 0.05 24.89
CA GLN A 3 9.06 -0.14 23.47
C GLN A 3 10.21 -0.94 22.84
N ARG A 4 9.96 -2.21 22.48
CA ARG A 4 10.89 -3.06 21.69
C ARG A 4 11.40 -2.32 20.46
N MET A 5 12.72 -2.30 20.30
CA MET A 5 13.43 -1.59 19.23
C MET A 5 13.55 -2.39 17.93
N ILE A 6 13.33 -3.70 17.96
CA ILE A 6 13.36 -4.60 16.80
C ILE A 6 11.94 -4.80 16.26
N LEU A 7 11.78 -4.92 14.95
CA LEU A 7 10.48 -5.18 14.31
C LEU A 7 10.23 -6.69 14.11
N THR A 8 8.97 -7.13 14.15
CA THR A 8 8.62 -8.48 13.68
C THR A 8 8.66 -8.56 12.16
N GLN A 9 8.60 -9.78 11.61
CA GLN A 9 8.44 -9.97 10.17
C GLN A 9 7.21 -9.25 9.61
N LYS A 10 6.06 -9.34 10.30
CA LYS A 10 4.83 -8.65 9.89
C LYS A 10 4.95 -7.13 9.96
N GLU A 11 5.68 -6.60 10.94
CA GLU A 11 5.98 -5.17 11.02
C GLU A 11 6.93 -4.73 9.90
N MET A 12 7.90 -5.58 9.55
CA MET A 12 8.83 -5.33 8.44
C MET A 12 8.10 -5.30 7.09
N GLU A 13 7.18 -6.23 6.85
CA GLU A 13 6.34 -6.22 5.66
C GLU A 13 5.57 -4.90 5.51
N GLU A 14 4.98 -4.39 6.60
CA GLU A 14 4.30 -3.09 6.60
C GLU A 14 5.27 -1.93 6.27
N VAL A 15 6.47 -1.92 6.85
CA VAL A 15 7.50 -0.91 6.54
C VAL A 15 7.82 -0.93 5.05
N VAL A 16 8.06 -2.11 4.48
CA VAL A 16 8.38 -2.27 3.05
C VAL A 16 7.24 -1.74 2.18
N LEU A 17 5.98 -2.09 2.48
CA LEU A 17 4.83 -1.58 1.74
C LEU A 17 4.74 -0.05 1.81
N LYS A 18 4.92 0.53 3.00
CA LYS A 18 4.90 1.99 3.20
C LYS A 18 6.03 2.70 2.44
N ARG A 19 7.22 2.11 2.37
CA ARG A 19 8.31 2.61 1.50
C ARG A 19 7.94 2.55 0.03
N CYS A 20 7.29 1.47 -0.41
CA CYS A 20 6.80 1.34 -1.79
C CYS A 20 5.79 2.43 -2.15
N TRP A 21 4.86 2.73 -1.23
CA TRP A 21 3.94 3.85 -1.36
C TRP A 21 4.70 5.17 -1.55
N LEU A 22 5.60 5.49 -0.62
CA LEU A 22 6.41 6.71 -0.70
C LEU A 22 7.23 6.81 -2.00
N ALA A 23 7.91 5.73 -2.39
CA ALA A 23 8.69 5.67 -3.62
C ALA A 23 7.83 5.96 -4.86
N ARG A 24 6.66 5.31 -4.95
CA ARG A 24 5.72 5.48 -6.08
C ARG A 24 5.17 6.90 -6.15
N TYR A 25 4.60 7.41 -5.06
CA TYR A 25 3.94 8.72 -5.09
C TYR A 25 4.92 9.88 -5.24
N TRP A 26 6.10 9.82 -4.62
CA TRP A 26 7.13 10.83 -4.91
C TRP A 26 7.63 10.76 -6.35
N GLY A 27 7.70 9.57 -6.96
CA GLY A 27 8.04 9.40 -8.38
C GLY A 27 7.00 10.01 -9.32
N LEU A 28 5.72 9.75 -9.05
CA LEU A 28 4.61 10.39 -9.76
C LEU A 28 4.61 11.91 -9.56
N ALA A 29 4.87 12.38 -8.34
CA ALA A 29 4.97 13.82 -8.05
C ALA A 29 6.09 14.48 -8.88
N ALA A 30 7.27 13.86 -8.92
CA ALA A 30 8.40 14.37 -9.72
C ALA A 30 8.05 14.41 -11.21
N LYS A 31 7.40 13.36 -11.73
CA LYS A 31 6.96 13.28 -13.12
C LYS A 31 5.96 14.38 -13.50
N TYR A 32 5.04 14.69 -12.60
CA TYR A 32 3.98 15.68 -12.84
C TYR A 32 4.34 17.09 -12.37
N GLY A 33 5.56 17.32 -11.87
CA GLY A 33 5.99 18.63 -11.38
C GLY A 33 5.30 19.07 -10.08
N ILE A 34 4.77 18.14 -9.31
CA ILE A 34 4.16 18.38 -7.99
C ILE A 34 5.29 18.43 -6.95
N CYS A 35 5.35 19.49 -6.14
CA CYS A 35 6.44 19.71 -5.18
C CYS A 35 7.83 19.58 -5.85
N ALA A 36 8.01 20.24 -7.01
CA ALA A 36 9.14 20.05 -7.91
C ALA A 36 10.52 20.30 -7.28
N ASP A 37 10.57 21.06 -6.20
CA ASP A 37 11.77 21.35 -5.41
C ASP A 37 12.28 20.16 -4.59
N ILE A 38 11.39 19.24 -4.19
CA ILE A 38 11.72 18.10 -3.31
C ILE A 38 11.38 16.74 -3.89
N ALA A 39 10.46 16.64 -4.86
CA ALA A 39 9.90 15.37 -5.27
C ALA A 39 10.97 14.41 -5.85
N ALA A 40 11.92 14.92 -6.62
CA ALA A 40 12.99 14.11 -7.20
C ALA A 40 13.91 13.49 -6.12
N SER A 41 14.36 14.29 -5.15
CA SER A 41 15.24 13.80 -4.08
C SER A 41 14.52 12.85 -3.12
N LYS A 42 13.23 13.10 -2.85
CA LYS A 42 12.38 12.18 -2.08
C LYS A 42 12.18 10.86 -2.81
N HIS A 43 11.89 10.92 -4.11
CA HIS A 43 11.74 9.71 -4.93
C HIS A 43 13.02 8.88 -4.95
N GLU A 44 14.18 9.52 -5.14
CA GLU A 44 15.49 8.84 -5.11
C GLU A 44 15.72 8.15 -3.76
N HIS A 45 15.50 8.86 -2.65
CA HIS A 45 15.66 8.31 -1.30
C HIS A 45 14.75 7.08 -1.08
N TRP A 46 13.44 7.21 -1.31
CA TRP A 46 12.52 6.12 -1.03
C TRP A 46 12.67 4.94 -2.00
N SER A 47 13.02 5.20 -3.27
CA SER A 47 13.27 4.12 -4.25
C SER A 47 14.54 3.35 -3.94
N SER A 48 15.54 3.97 -3.32
CA SER A 48 16.72 3.24 -2.82
C SER A 48 16.37 2.19 -1.75
N LEU A 49 15.26 2.41 -1.02
CA LEU A 49 14.75 1.54 0.03
C LEU A 49 13.59 0.63 -0.43
N ALA A 50 13.12 0.82 -1.66
CA ALA A 50 12.01 0.08 -2.27
C ALA A 50 12.14 0.14 -3.81
N PRO A 51 13.06 -0.63 -4.41
CA PRO A 51 13.39 -0.51 -5.82
C PRO A 51 12.32 -1.03 -6.78
N LEU A 52 11.41 -1.89 -6.30
CA LEU A 52 10.32 -2.49 -7.09
C LEU A 52 8.96 -2.25 -6.41
N PRO A 53 8.53 -0.99 -6.28
CA PRO A 53 7.39 -0.64 -5.43
C PRO A 53 6.10 -1.27 -5.92
N PHE A 54 5.89 -1.32 -7.25
CA PHE A 54 4.68 -1.86 -7.85
C PHE A 54 4.57 -3.37 -7.62
N GLU A 55 5.60 -4.11 -7.99
CA GLU A 55 5.66 -5.57 -7.91
C GLU A 55 5.49 -6.06 -6.47
N VAL A 56 6.13 -5.38 -5.51
CA VAL A 56 6.06 -5.74 -4.08
C VAL A 56 4.64 -5.56 -3.55
N VAL A 57 4.00 -4.43 -3.83
CA VAL A 57 2.64 -4.15 -3.34
C VAL A 57 1.62 -5.08 -4.00
N LEU A 58 1.74 -5.32 -5.32
CA LEU A 58 0.86 -6.27 -6.01
C LEU A 58 1.04 -7.70 -5.49
N SER A 59 2.27 -8.14 -5.26
CA SER A 59 2.56 -9.45 -4.70
C SER A 59 1.95 -9.61 -3.30
N ALA A 60 2.10 -8.61 -2.43
CA ALA A 60 1.49 -8.62 -1.10
C ALA A 60 -0.05 -8.65 -1.15
N GLY A 61 -0.65 -7.87 -2.05
CA GLY A 61 -2.09 -7.90 -2.29
C GLY A 61 -2.58 -9.24 -2.83
N GLN A 62 -1.82 -9.87 -3.73
CA GLN A 62 -2.13 -11.18 -4.29
C GLN A 62 -2.03 -12.29 -3.24
N LYS A 63 -0.93 -12.32 -2.47
CA LYS A 63 -0.76 -13.25 -1.34
C LYS A 63 -1.90 -13.12 -0.36
N ALA A 64 -2.29 -11.89 -0.01
CA ALA A 64 -3.43 -11.66 0.85
C ALA A 64 -4.68 -12.34 0.27
N LYS A 65 -5.00 -12.21 -1.01
CA LYS A 65 -6.18 -12.87 -1.60
C LYS A 65 -6.18 -14.39 -1.39
N GLU A 66 -5.02 -15.02 -1.57
CA GLU A 66 -4.84 -16.47 -1.54
C GLU A 66 -4.87 -17.08 -0.12
N GLU A 67 -4.50 -16.31 0.91
CA GLU A 67 -4.45 -16.77 2.32
C GLU A 67 -5.81 -17.30 2.86
N GLY A 68 -6.92 -17.09 2.14
CA GLY A 68 -8.22 -17.69 2.48
C GLY A 68 -8.44 -19.12 1.97
N TRP A 69 -7.60 -19.63 1.07
CA TRP A 69 -7.78 -20.94 0.41
C TRP A 69 -6.89 -22.04 0.96
N GLU A 70 -5.79 -21.68 1.63
CA GLU A 70 -4.84 -22.63 2.20
C GLU A 70 -5.14 -22.93 3.66
N LYS A 71 -6.20 -23.71 3.89
CA LYS A 71 -6.19 -24.64 5.02
C LYS A 71 -5.53 -25.93 4.54
N GLY A 72 -4.20 -25.92 4.53
CA GLY A 72 -3.40 -27.09 4.18
C GLY A 72 -1.93 -26.73 4.04
N GLU A 73 -1.18 -27.01 5.11
CA GLU A 73 0.28 -27.06 5.17
C GLU A 73 1.02 -25.72 5.00
N GLU A 74 1.63 -25.26 6.11
CA GLU A 74 2.66 -24.21 6.08
C GLU A 74 3.83 -24.71 5.21
N ASP A 75 3.83 -24.34 3.93
CA ASP A 75 4.95 -24.60 3.05
C ASP A 75 6.15 -23.70 3.43
N PRO A 76 7.28 -24.27 3.88
CA PRO A 76 8.48 -23.52 4.25
C PRO A 76 9.16 -22.80 3.06
N GLU A 77 8.75 -23.03 1.81
CA GLU A 77 9.24 -22.23 0.67
C GLU A 77 8.59 -20.84 0.58
N ARG A 78 7.36 -20.68 1.08
CA ARG A 78 6.61 -19.41 1.00
C ARG A 78 7.13 -18.31 1.94
N SER A 79 7.86 -18.70 2.98
CA SER A 79 8.54 -17.80 3.92
C SER A 79 9.95 -17.41 3.46
N LYS A 80 10.57 -18.16 2.53
CA LYS A 80 11.90 -17.85 1.98
C LYS A 80 11.89 -16.66 1.01
N SER A 81 10.84 -16.50 0.21
CA SER A 81 10.74 -15.36 -0.74
C SER A 81 10.65 -14.01 -0.03
N ILE A 82 10.07 -14.00 1.17
CA ILE A 82 9.96 -12.81 2.01
C ILE A 82 11.27 -12.54 2.75
N HIS A 83 11.99 -13.58 3.19
CA HIS A 83 13.32 -13.46 3.77
C HIS A 83 14.29 -12.79 2.77
N ASP A 84 14.29 -13.25 1.51
CA ASP A 84 15.14 -12.69 0.45
C ASP A 84 14.80 -11.22 0.11
N LEU A 85 13.53 -10.80 0.19
CA LEU A 85 13.13 -9.40 -0.03
C LEU A 85 13.37 -8.50 1.20
N SER A 86 13.19 -9.03 2.42
CA SER A 86 13.45 -8.29 3.66
C SER A 86 14.93 -8.07 3.94
N ASP A 87 15.79 -8.99 3.50
CA ASP A 87 17.24 -8.88 3.63
C ASP A 87 17.86 -7.81 2.72
N LEU A 88 17.17 -7.46 1.62
CA LEU A 88 17.68 -6.52 0.62
C LEU A 88 17.47 -5.03 0.95
N THR A 89 16.66 -4.69 1.96
CA THR A 89 16.26 -3.29 2.22
C THR A 89 16.45 -2.81 3.66
N GLY A 90 17.18 -3.58 4.48
CA GLY A 90 17.99 -3.11 5.60
C GLY A 90 17.46 -1.92 6.41
N GLU A 91 16.62 -2.20 7.41
CA GLU A 91 16.85 -1.81 8.80
C GLU A 91 15.71 -2.38 9.66
N GLY A 92 16.00 -3.48 10.37
CA GLY A 92 15.12 -4.25 11.24
C GLY A 92 14.61 -3.53 12.50
N ASN A 93 14.72 -2.21 12.55
CA ASN A 93 14.62 -1.43 13.77
C ASN A 93 13.40 -0.49 13.74
N ILE A 94 13.06 0.05 14.91
CA ILE A 94 11.94 0.99 15.06
C ILE A 94 12.18 2.33 14.37
N GLU A 95 13.43 2.73 14.13
CA GLU A 95 13.78 3.98 13.44
C GLU A 95 13.33 3.93 11.98
N SER A 96 13.45 2.77 11.33
CA SER A 96 12.92 2.49 10.01
C SER A 96 11.40 2.71 9.94
N MET A 97 10.66 2.22 10.94
CA MET A 97 9.21 2.47 11.05
C MET A 97 8.90 3.97 11.27
N LEU A 98 9.63 4.63 12.17
CA LEU A 98 9.42 6.06 12.44
C LEU A 98 9.71 6.92 11.20
N SER A 99 10.76 6.57 10.44
CA SER A 99 11.11 7.24 9.19
C SER A 99 10.00 7.14 8.16
N VAL A 100 9.43 5.94 7.93
CA VAL A 100 8.31 5.78 6.98
C VAL A 100 7.05 6.50 7.45
N GLU A 101 6.75 6.48 8.75
CA GLU A 101 5.62 7.22 9.32
C GLU A 101 5.77 8.74 9.14
N MET A 102 6.99 9.26 9.31
CA MET A 102 7.29 10.67 9.04
C MET A 102 7.17 11.00 7.55
N GLY A 103 7.67 10.12 6.68
CA GLY A 103 7.54 10.26 5.23
C GLY A 103 6.08 10.31 4.76
N LEU A 104 5.24 9.41 5.28
CA LEU A 104 3.80 9.38 4.95
C LEU A 104 3.08 10.62 5.46
N LYS A 105 3.42 11.10 6.68
CA LYS A 105 2.88 12.35 7.22
C LYS A 105 3.27 13.55 6.37
N GLU A 106 4.51 13.61 5.88
CA GLU A 106 4.97 14.67 4.98
C GLU A 106 4.20 14.64 3.65
N LEU A 107 4.10 13.46 3.02
CA LEU A 107 3.34 13.24 1.79
C LEU A 107 1.89 13.73 1.92
N ALA A 108 1.23 13.35 3.01
CA ALA A 108 -0.14 13.76 3.32
C ALA A 108 -0.27 15.26 3.65
N SER A 109 0.66 15.82 4.42
CA SER A 109 0.67 17.25 4.76
C SER A 109 0.80 18.13 3.52
N LEU A 110 1.54 17.67 2.52
CA LEU A 110 1.74 18.36 1.24
C LEU A 110 0.65 18.06 0.21
N LYS A 111 -0.30 17.17 0.54
CA LYS A 111 -1.40 16.74 -0.34
C LYS A 111 -0.94 16.22 -1.70
N VAL A 112 0.18 15.48 -1.68
CA VAL A 112 0.82 14.98 -2.89
C VAL A 112 -0.07 13.97 -3.60
N GLU A 113 -0.74 13.09 -2.86
CA GLU A 113 -1.67 12.09 -3.41
C GLU A 113 -2.85 12.75 -4.12
N GLU A 114 -3.48 13.74 -3.50
CA GLU A 114 -4.62 14.44 -4.09
C GLU A 114 -4.22 15.19 -5.37
N ALA A 115 -3.03 15.81 -5.38
CA ALA A 115 -2.49 16.47 -6.56
C ALA A 115 -2.21 15.46 -7.70
N ILE A 116 -1.71 14.27 -7.38
CA ILE A 116 -1.47 13.19 -8.36
C ILE A 116 -2.78 12.67 -8.94
N VAL A 117 -3.80 12.43 -8.11
CA VAL A 117 -5.13 12.00 -8.59
C VAL A 117 -5.70 13.02 -9.57
N LEU A 118 -5.56 14.32 -9.29
CA LEU A 118 -5.97 15.38 -10.21
C LEU A 118 -5.14 15.38 -11.52
N ALA A 119 -3.82 15.18 -11.44
CA ALA A 119 -2.95 15.11 -12.61
C ALA A 119 -3.27 13.92 -13.53
N LEU A 120 -3.50 12.73 -12.94
CA LEU A 120 -3.92 11.52 -13.66
C LEU A 120 -5.28 11.73 -14.34
N ALA A 121 -6.26 12.31 -13.63
CA ALA A 121 -7.56 12.63 -14.20
C ALA A 121 -7.49 13.68 -15.34
N GLN A 122 -6.54 14.62 -15.25
CA GLN A 122 -6.31 15.60 -16.32
C GLN A 122 -5.74 14.96 -17.58
N GLN A 123 -4.88 13.94 -17.47
CA GLN A 123 -4.35 13.19 -18.62
C GLN A 123 -5.44 12.47 -19.45
N ARG A 124 -6.59 12.13 -18.84
CA ARG A 124 -7.75 11.60 -19.58
C ARG A 124 -8.32 12.61 -20.59
N ARG A 125 -8.16 13.92 -20.37
CA ARG A 125 -8.82 14.98 -21.16
C ARG A 125 -8.17 15.31 -22.52
N PRO A 126 -6.83 15.46 -22.66
CA PRO A 126 -6.22 15.84 -23.95
C PRO A 126 -6.27 14.75 -25.02
N ASN A 127 -6.43 13.47 -24.64
CA ASN A 127 -6.56 12.36 -25.60
C ASN A 127 -8.01 12.15 -26.10
N SER A 128 -8.99 12.81 -25.47
CA SER A 128 -10.42 12.72 -25.83
C SER A 128 -10.79 13.69 -26.96
N ALA A 129 -10.10 13.60 -28.09
CA ALA A 129 -10.61 14.13 -29.35
C ALA A 129 -11.33 13.05 -30.17
N ARG A 130 -11.12 11.76 -29.87
CA ARG A 130 -11.76 10.61 -30.54
C ARG A 130 -11.82 9.43 -29.56
N TYR A 131 -13.03 8.98 -29.24
CA TYR A 131 -13.39 7.77 -28.48
C TYR A 131 -13.41 7.86 -26.93
N SER A 132 -14.62 7.63 -26.40
CA SER A 132 -15.02 7.25 -25.03
C SER A 132 -14.27 7.85 -23.82
N ASN A 133 -14.96 8.71 -23.07
CA ASN A 133 -14.61 9.24 -21.74
C ASN A 133 -14.47 8.19 -20.61
N SER A 134 -14.29 6.91 -20.93
CA SER A 134 -14.44 5.79 -19.99
C SER A 134 -13.18 4.96 -19.81
N GLU A 135 -12.12 5.18 -20.59
CA GLU A 135 -10.90 4.38 -20.54
C GLU A 135 -9.84 5.09 -19.70
N LEU A 136 -9.33 4.40 -18.68
CA LEU A 136 -8.27 4.91 -17.80
C LEU A 136 -6.96 5.00 -18.60
N SER A 137 -6.09 5.95 -18.24
CA SER A 137 -4.72 5.92 -18.77
C SER A 137 -3.97 4.69 -18.20
N PRO A 138 -2.89 4.22 -18.86
CA PRO A 138 -2.09 3.11 -18.31
C PRO A 138 -1.58 3.40 -16.90
N GLU A 139 -1.12 4.62 -16.64
CA GLU A 139 -0.59 5.04 -15.34
C GLU A 139 -1.68 5.08 -14.26
N GLU A 140 -2.87 5.51 -14.65
CA GLU A 140 -4.01 5.51 -13.76
C GLU A 140 -4.53 4.10 -13.49
N SER A 141 -4.50 3.23 -14.49
CA SER A 141 -4.82 1.80 -14.32
C SER A 141 -3.85 1.14 -13.34
N GLU A 142 -2.55 1.42 -13.47
CA GLU A 142 -1.55 0.97 -12.49
C GLU A 142 -1.81 1.54 -11.10
N ASP A 143 -2.18 2.82 -11.00
CA ASP A 143 -2.48 3.45 -9.71
C ASP A 143 -3.68 2.81 -9.02
N VAL A 144 -4.73 2.48 -9.78
CA VAL A 144 -5.87 1.70 -9.28
C VAL A 144 -5.43 0.33 -8.77
N LEU A 145 -4.70 -0.45 -9.58
CA LEU A 145 -4.23 -1.78 -9.18
C LEU A 145 -3.35 -1.74 -7.93
N PHE A 146 -2.48 -0.73 -7.84
CA PHE A 146 -1.61 -0.52 -6.68
C PHE A 146 -2.42 -0.26 -5.40
N LYS A 147 -3.44 0.61 -5.49
CA LYS A 147 -4.34 0.93 -4.36
C LYS A 147 -5.26 -0.24 -3.99
N GLU A 148 -5.76 -0.99 -4.97
CA GLU A 148 -6.55 -2.21 -4.72
C GLU A 148 -5.73 -3.26 -3.96
N ALA A 149 -4.47 -3.47 -4.37
CA ALA A 149 -3.56 -4.39 -3.69
C ALA A 149 -3.28 -3.95 -2.26
N TRP A 150 -3.04 -2.65 -2.04
CA TRP A 150 -2.90 -2.04 -0.71
C TRP A 150 -4.13 -2.31 0.17
N LEU A 151 -5.32 -1.98 -0.32
CA LEU A 151 -6.58 -2.18 0.40
C LEU A 151 -6.79 -3.66 0.73
N THR A 152 -6.54 -4.54 -0.22
CA THR A 152 -6.66 -5.99 -0.02
C THR A 152 -5.75 -6.50 1.09
N TYR A 153 -4.49 -6.04 1.11
CA TYR A 153 -3.53 -6.40 2.15
C TYR A 153 -3.98 -5.92 3.53
N PHE A 154 -4.28 -4.63 3.69
CA PHE A 154 -4.62 -4.06 4.99
C PHE A 154 -5.96 -4.57 5.53
N TRP A 155 -6.97 -4.78 4.68
CA TRP A 155 -8.23 -5.38 5.12
C TRP A 155 -8.07 -6.85 5.52
N ARG A 156 -7.17 -7.60 4.86
CA ARG A 156 -6.83 -8.96 5.31
C ARG A 156 -6.23 -8.94 6.70
N ARG A 157 -5.26 -8.06 6.92
CA ARG A 157 -4.59 -7.95 8.21
C ARG A 157 -5.55 -7.49 9.29
N ALA A 158 -6.40 -6.52 9.01
CA ALA A 158 -7.45 -6.08 9.93
C ALA A 158 -8.34 -7.26 10.35
N LYS A 159 -8.79 -8.06 9.39
CA LYS A 159 -9.56 -9.29 9.65
C LYS A 159 -8.77 -10.29 10.51
N ALA A 160 -7.50 -10.55 10.21
CA ALA A 160 -6.67 -11.50 10.94
C ALA A 160 -6.45 -11.11 12.42
N HIS A 161 -6.39 -9.81 12.70
CA HIS A 161 -6.25 -9.27 14.07
C HIS A 161 -7.59 -8.94 14.74
N GLY A 162 -8.73 -9.26 14.13
CA GLY A 162 -10.07 -8.96 14.67
C GLY A 162 -10.39 -7.47 14.78
N ILE A 163 -9.72 -6.63 13.99
CA ILE A 163 -9.94 -5.18 13.96
C ILE A 163 -11.08 -4.90 12.97
N GLU A 164 -12.17 -4.30 13.46
CA GLU A 164 -13.37 -4.03 12.66
C GLU A 164 -13.82 -5.29 11.88
N GLU A 165 -13.87 -6.45 12.55
CA GLU A 165 -13.90 -7.77 11.89
C GLU A 165 -14.98 -7.91 10.80
N ASP A 166 -16.20 -7.42 11.05
CA ASP A 166 -17.31 -7.50 10.10
C ASP A 166 -17.06 -6.62 8.86
N ILE A 167 -16.60 -5.37 9.08
CA ILE A 167 -16.23 -4.44 8.00
C ILE A 167 -15.05 -5.00 7.22
N ALA A 168 -14.03 -5.49 7.92
CA ALA A 168 -12.84 -6.06 7.32
C ALA A 168 -13.20 -7.28 6.45
N LYS A 169 -14.09 -8.18 6.92
CA LYS A 169 -14.59 -9.30 6.11
C LYS A 169 -15.31 -8.82 4.85
N GLU A 170 -16.21 -7.85 4.97
CA GLU A 170 -16.97 -7.32 3.83
C GLU A 170 -16.05 -6.68 2.79
N ARG A 171 -15.18 -5.75 3.22
CA ARG A 171 -14.24 -5.05 2.33
C ARG A 171 -13.25 -6.00 1.68
N LEU A 172 -12.78 -6.97 2.43
CA LEU A 172 -11.88 -7.98 1.90
C LEU A 172 -12.52 -8.82 0.82
N GLN A 173 -13.77 -9.24 1.01
CA GLN A 173 -14.51 -9.98 0.00
C GLN A 173 -14.78 -9.12 -1.25
N PHE A 174 -15.11 -7.84 -1.05
CA PHE A 174 -15.30 -6.88 -2.13
C PHE A 174 -14.06 -6.77 -3.03
N TRP A 175 -12.87 -6.57 -2.45
CA TRP A 175 -11.63 -6.44 -3.23
C TRP A 175 -11.16 -7.76 -3.86
N ILE A 176 -11.41 -8.92 -3.24
CA ILE A 176 -11.15 -10.23 -3.87
C ILE A 176 -12.02 -10.39 -5.12
N ASN A 177 -13.32 -10.08 -5.03
CA ASN A 177 -14.27 -10.31 -6.12
C ASN A 177 -14.00 -9.47 -7.37
N ARG A 178 -13.28 -8.36 -7.23
CA ARG A 178 -12.90 -7.49 -8.35
C ARG A 178 -11.61 -7.92 -9.07
N SER A 179 -10.81 -8.77 -8.43
CA SER A 179 -9.53 -9.18 -8.98
C SER A 179 -9.70 -10.01 -10.27
N GLY A 180 -8.95 -9.64 -11.32
CA GLY A 180 -8.91 -10.37 -12.59
C GLY A 180 -9.49 -9.64 -13.80
N HIS A 181 -10.04 -8.44 -13.63
CA HIS A 181 -10.52 -7.59 -14.73
C HIS A 181 -9.64 -6.35 -14.88
N SER A 182 -9.63 -5.77 -16.08
CA SER A 182 -8.98 -4.47 -16.31
C SER A 182 -9.68 -3.38 -15.50
N PRO A 183 -8.94 -2.51 -14.78
CA PRO A 183 -9.52 -1.44 -13.99
C PRO A 183 -10.39 -0.49 -14.81
N THR A 184 -11.50 -0.06 -14.23
CA THR A 184 -12.48 0.86 -14.83
C THR A 184 -12.48 2.21 -14.14
N SER A 185 -13.13 3.20 -14.76
CA SER A 185 -13.34 4.51 -14.16
C SER A 185 -14.09 4.50 -12.82
N HIS A 186 -14.91 3.47 -12.56
CA HIS A 186 -15.57 3.28 -11.27
C HIS A 186 -14.58 2.74 -10.22
N ASP A 187 -13.71 1.81 -10.60
CA ASP A 187 -12.67 1.29 -9.71
C ASP A 187 -11.75 2.41 -9.22
N ALA A 188 -11.43 3.39 -10.08
CA ALA A 188 -10.68 4.58 -9.69
C ALA A 188 -11.36 5.42 -8.59
N VAL A 189 -12.69 5.45 -8.53
CA VAL A 189 -13.41 6.13 -7.44
C VAL A 189 -13.46 5.25 -6.19
N ASP A 190 -13.70 3.95 -6.38
CA ASP A 190 -13.86 3.00 -5.28
C ASP A 190 -12.56 2.84 -4.48
N VAL A 191 -11.39 2.86 -5.13
CA VAL A 191 -10.10 2.81 -4.41
C VAL A 191 -9.87 4.05 -3.56
N GLU A 192 -10.22 5.24 -4.03
CA GLU A 192 -10.14 6.47 -3.23
C GLU A 192 -11.06 6.39 -2.00
N GLN A 193 -12.28 5.91 -2.21
CA GLN A 193 -13.23 5.71 -1.12
C GLN A 193 -12.74 4.68 -0.10
N GLY A 194 -12.18 3.57 -0.57
CA GLY A 194 -11.59 2.53 0.28
C GLY A 194 -10.43 3.05 1.11
N LEU A 195 -9.54 3.87 0.52
CA LEU A 195 -8.43 4.49 1.25
C LEU A 195 -8.91 5.49 2.29
N MET A 196 -9.91 6.31 1.96
CA MET A 196 -10.53 7.22 2.92
C MET A 196 -11.16 6.48 4.10
N GLU A 197 -11.85 5.37 3.86
CA GLU A 197 -12.45 4.53 4.90
C GLU A 197 -11.38 3.90 5.80
N LEU A 198 -10.33 3.33 5.21
CA LEU A 198 -9.19 2.74 5.92
C LEU A 198 -8.51 3.76 6.85
N ARG A 199 -8.27 4.99 6.36
CA ARG A 199 -7.75 6.10 7.17
C ARG A 199 -8.72 6.53 8.27
N LYS A 200 -10.01 6.68 7.94
CA LYS A 200 -11.06 7.11 8.89
C LYS A 200 -11.19 6.15 10.07
N LEU A 201 -11.05 4.85 9.82
CA LEU A 201 -11.11 3.81 10.85
C LEU A 201 -9.77 3.60 11.58
N GLY A 202 -8.72 4.31 11.15
CA GLY A 202 -7.38 4.22 11.75
C GLY A 202 -6.79 2.82 11.66
N ILE A 203 -7.10 2.06 10.60
CA ILE A 203 -6.76 0.63 10.50
C ILE A 203 -5.27 0.40 10.65
N GLU A 204 -4.42 1.16 9.94
CA GLU A 204 -2.96 1.01 10.01
C GLU A 204 -2.42 1.25 11.42
N HIS A 205 -2.92 2.29 12.10
CA HIS A 205 -2.50 2.60 13.46
C HIS A 205 -2.92 1.50 14.45
N ARG A 206 -4.14 0.99 14.31
CA ARG A 206 -4.66 -0.10 15.17
C ARG A 206 -3.93 -1.42 14.90
N LEU A 207 -3.55 -1.69 13.66
CA LEU A 207 -2.72 -2.84 13.29
C LEU A 207 -1.34 -2.76 13.93
N TRP A 208 -0.72 -1.58 13.90
CA TRP A 208 0.51 -1.33 14.61
C TRP A 208 0.36 -1.59 16.11
N GLU A 209 -0.65 -1.01 16.78
CA GLU A 209 -0.89 -1.24 18.20
C GLU A 209 -1.15 -2.73 18.54
N ALA A 210 -1.89 -3.44 17.70
CA ALA A 210 -2.19 -4.86 17.89
C ALA A 210 -0.92 -5.72 17.77
N SER A 211 -0.08 -5.46 16.76
CA SER A 211 1.21 -6.16 16.60
C SER A 211 2.11 -6.01 17.82
N ARG A 212 2.08 -4.84 18.47
CA ARG A 212 2.87 -4.59 19.69
C ARG A 212 2.33 -5.32 20.91
N LYS A 213 1.02 -5.58 20.99
CA LYS A 213 0.36 -6.25 22.12
C LYS A 213 0.42 -7.79 22.06
N GLU A 214 0.50 -8.38 20.87
CA GLU A 214 0.50 -9.84 20.69
C GLU A 214 1.70 -10.56 21.34
N ILE A 215 2.78 -9.84 21.64
CA ILE A 215 4.05 -10.40 22.13
C ILE A 215 4.26 -10.15 23.63
N ASP A 216 3.43 -9.29 24.25
CA ASP A 216 3.40 -9.06 25.69
C ASP A 216 2.54 -10.10 26.44
N ARG A 217 1.93 -11.06 25.72
CA ARG A 217 1.26 -12.22 26.32
C ARG A 217 2.29 -13.35 26.51
N PRO A 218 2.53 -13.81 27.75
CA PRO A 218 3.48 -14.89 28.05
C PRO A 218 3.06 -16.24 27.48
#